data_AF-A0A7J2L5K8-F1
#
_entry.id   AF-A0A7J2L5K8-F1
#
_cell.length_a   1.000
_cell.length_b   1.000
_cell.length_c   1.000
_cell.angle_alpha   90.00
_cell.angle_beta   90.00
_cell.angle_gamma   90.00
#
_symmetry.space_group_name_H-M   'P 1'
#
loop_
_entity.id
_entity.type
_entity.pdbx_description
1 polymer ?
#
loop_
_entity_poly.entity_id
_entity_poly.type
_entity_poly.pdbx_seq_one_letter_code
_entity_poly.pdbx_strand_id
1 'polypeptide(L)'
;RFRENRWVLEGVVEKFEPHFTQHPYNPYQRIVKEAKITLRTKNEKATYTVGPSVAQEMISKGVKEGLVIMIDKEGGHVSVLGVSKEATEAQYDIGRIPTVDIPEGPVEKQREFIYMTTLDELDEMFHKRAGGGSFFSLLFGGREERKEIDPETRMRVDKLVKDAVEEGKAEIIPGVLFIDEIHMLDIESFSFLNRALESELAPIVIMASNRGFAKIRGTDIVSPHGMPLDLLDRLLIIPTEPYKPEEIKEILKIRAREENIEIEDDALELLTRLGAEISLRYAIQLMAPAWERAKIHDRSKINVEDIESARGRFASIEESVKHLREWEEKFMK
;
A
#
# COMPACT_ATOMS: atom_id res chain seq x y z
N ARG A 1 4.96 -1.00 14.05
CA ARG A 1 5.38 0.42 14.09
C ARG A 1 6.52 0.55 15.10
N PHE A 2 7.68 1.04 14.68
CA PHE A 2 8.83 1.31 15.56
C PHE A 2 8.88 2.79 15.91
N ARG A 3 9.30 3.09 17.14
CA ARG A 3 9.51 4.43 17.67
C ARG A 3 10.96 4.54 18.10
N GLU A 4 11.65 5.54 17.57
CA GLU A 4 13.05 5.75 17.87
C GLU A 4 13.29 7.23 18.19
N ASN A 5 13.76 7.50 19.40
CA ASN A 5 14.11 8.85 19.80
C ASN A 5 15.58 9.10 19.50
N ARG A 6 15.86 9.90 18.48
CA ARG A 6 17.24 10.24 18.10
C ARG A 6 17.56 11.69 18.43
N TRP A 7 18.81 11.94 18.79
CA TRP A 7 19.34 13.28 18.89
C TRP A 7 19.65 13.83 17.50
N VAL A 8 19.01 14.95 17.15
CA VAL A 8 19.19 15.59 15.86
C VAL A 8 19.66 17.03 16.01
N LEU A 9 20.45 17.49 15.05
CA LEU A 9 20.72 18.90 14.84
C LEU A 9 19.78 19.40 13.75
N GLU A 10 18.86 20.29 14.08
CA GLU A 10 17.89 20.85 13.13
C GLU A 10 17.99 22.39 13.13
N GLY A 11 18.14 22.98 11.95
CA GLY A 11 18.25 24.43 11.83
C GLY A 11 18.47 24.90 10.42
N VAL A 12 18.37 26.21 10.21
CA VAL A 12 18.83 26.84 8.97
C VAL A 12 20.35 26.92 8.98
N VAL A 13 20.98 26.53 7.87
CA VAL A 13 22.42 26.66 7.67
C VAL A 13 22.73 28.14 7.49
N GLU A 14 23.48 28.70 8.43
CA GLU A 14 23.96 30.06 8.35
C GLU A 14 25.38 30.12 7.80
N LYS A 15 26.19 29.09 8.06
CA LYS A 15 27.55 28.98 7.54
C LYS A 15 27.95 27.53 7.39
N PHE A 16 28.61 27.18 6.28
CA PHE A 16 29.16 25.84 6.05
C PHE A 16 30.58 25.94 5.48
N GLU A 17 31.56 25.44 6.23
CA GLU A 17 33.00 25.55 5.94
C GLU A 17 33.66 24.16 5.88
N PRO A 18 33.58 23.46 4.73
CA PRO A 18 34.27 22.18 4.53
C PRO A 18 35.78 22.36 4.41
N HIS A 19 36.53 21.56 5.17
CA HIS A 19 37.99 21.53 5.16
C HIS A 19 38.49 20.35 4.32
N PHE A 20 39.13 20.67 3.20
CA PHE A 20 39.65 19.68 2.25
C PHE A 20 41.14 19.40 2.48
N THR A 21 41.53 18.14 2.32
CA THR A 21 42.92 17.68 2.27
C THR A 21 43.19 16.91 0.97
N GLN A 22 44.46 16.74 0.59
CA GLN A 22 44.82 15.91 -0.55
C GLN A 22 44.63 14.42 -0.24
N HIS A 23 44.18 13.65 -1.23
CA HIS A 23 44.02 12.20 -1.10
C HIS A 23 45.41 11.54 -0.98
N PRO A 24 45.63 10.64 0.01
CA PRO A 24 46.95 10.05 0.27
C PRO A 24 47.60 9.34 -0.93
N TYR A 25 46.77 8.83 -1.85
CA TYR A 25 47.21 8.05 -3.02
C TYR A 25 46.92 8.73 -4.37
N ASN A 26 46.26 9.89 -4.39
CA ASN A 26 45.92 10.59 -5.64
C ASN A 26 46.04 12.12 -5.46
N PRO A 27 47.15 12.75 -5.92
CA PRO A 27 47.39 14.18 -5.75
C PRO A 27 46.34 15.10 -6.39
N TYR A 28 45.56 14.58 -7.35
CA TYR A 28 44.52 15.33 -8.06
C TYR A 28 43.16 15.27 -7.39
N GLN A 29 43.00 14.44 -6.35
CA GLN A 29 41.73 14.27 -5.64
C GLN A 29 41.79 14.93 -4.26
N ARG A 30 40.81 15.78 -3.97
CA ARG A 30 40.62 16.37 -2.65
C ARG A 30 39.54 15.60 -1.90
N ILE A 31 39.84 15.24 -0.66
CA ILE A 31 38.88 14.61 0.25
C ILE A 31 38.56 15.56 1.39
N VAL A 32 37.34 15.49 1.90
CA VAL A 32 36.91 16.31 3.04
C VAL A 32 37.37 15.61 4.31
N LYS A 33 38.10 16.33 5.16
CA LYS A 33 38.57 15.80 6.45
C LYS A 33 37.53 16.04 7.55
N GLU A 34 36.97 17.24 7.56
CA GLU A 34 35.95 17.70 8.50
C GLU A 34 35.24 18.92 7.90
N ALA A 35 34.11 19.32 8.47
CA ALA A 35 33.50 20.61 8.15
C ALA A 35 33.02 21.30 9.41
N LYS A 36 33.11 22.64 9.44
CA LYS A 36 32.44 23.44 10.46
C LYS A 36 31.10 23.91 9.92
N ILE A 37 30.04 23.67 10.66
CA ILE A 37 28.69 24.09 10.31
C ILE A 37 28.12 24.98 11.41
N THR A 38 27.51 26.09 11.03
CA THR A 38 26.74 26.94 11.94
C THR A 38 25.26 26.83 11.59
N LEU A 39 24.47 26.36 12.55
CA LEU A 39 23.03 26.19 12.43
C LEU A 39 22.33 27.21 13.33
N ARG A 40 21.20 27.72 12.84
CA ARG A 40 20.36 28.68 13.54
C ARG A 40 18.91 28.19 13.60
N THR A 41 18.29 28.31 14.76
CA THR A 41 16.85 28.22 14.96
C THR A 41 16.31 29.61 15.30
N LYS A 42 15.01 29.75 15.60
CA LYS A 42 14.47 31.01 16.12
C LYS A 42 15.02 31.38 17.50
N ASN A 43 15.54 30.41 18.26
CA ASN A 43 15.90 30.58 19.67
C ASN A 43 17.41 30.50 19.92
N GLU A 44 18.16 29.80 19.07
CA GLU A 44 19.56 29.49 19.30
C GLU A 44 20.36 29.54 17.99
N LYS A 45 21.64 29.87 18.12
CA LYS A 45 22.64 29.70 17.08
C LYS A 45 23.80 28.91 17.65
N ALA A 46 24.18 27.82 16.99
CA ALA A 46 25.24 26.93 17.45
C ALA A 46 26.14 26.49 16.30
N THR A 47 27.43 26.30 16.59
CA THR A 47 28.44 25.86 15.62
C THR A 47 28.97 24.48 16.02
N TYR A 48 28.98 23.56 15.07
CA TYR A 48 29.43 22.18 15.24
C TYR A 48 30.55 21.85 14.25
N THR A 49 31.44 20.95 14.66
CA THR A 49 32.40 20.31 13.76
C THR A 49 31.88 18.93 13.41
N VAL A 50 31.62 18.69 12.12
CA VAL A 50 31.14 17.41 11.60
C VAL A 50 32.27 16.62 10.97
N GLY A 51 32.24 15.30 11.16
CA GLY A 51 33.23 14.38 10.61
C GLY A 51 33.16 14.26 9.08
N PRO A 52 34.14 13.55 8.48
CA PRO A 52 34.31 13.48 7.02
C PRO A 52 33.10 12.88 6.30
N SER A 53 32.47 11.84 6.87
CA SER A 53 31.29 11.18 6.29
C SER A 53 30.10 12.14 6.13
N VAL A 54 29.74 12.81 7.23
CA VAL A 54 28.63 13.78 7.26
C VAL A 54 28.94 14.96 6.34
N ALA A 55 30.18 15.46 6.37
CA ALA A 55 30.59 16.57 5.51
C ALA A 55 30.51 16.21 4.02
N GLN A 56 30.89 14.99 3.65
CA GLN A 56 30.77 14.49 2.28
C GLN A 56 29.30 14.33 1.85
N GLU A 57 28.43 13.85 2.75
CA GLU A 57 26.98 13.77 2.50
C GLU A 57 26.34 15.15 2.33
N MET A 58 26.73 16.13 3.16
CA MET A 58 26.28 17.51 3.01
C MET A 58 26.67 18.10 1.65
N ILE A 59 27.90 17.84 1.19
CA ILE A 59 28.37 18.31 -0.12
C ILE A 59 27.62 17.60 -1.25
N SER A 60 27.41 16.29 -1.16
CA SER A 60 26.70 15.53 -2.20
C SER A 60 25.23 15.94 -2.30
N LYS A 61 24.60 16.31 -1.18
CA LYS A 61 23.24 16.85 -1.11
C LYS A 61 23.14 18.35 -1.43
N GLY A 62 24.26 19.00 -1.77
CA GLY A 62 24.29 20.39 -2.18
C GLY A 62 23.88 21.37 -1.07
N VAL A 63 24.24 21.07 0.19
CA VAL A 63 23.89 21.92 1.33
C VAL A 63 24.55 23.31 1.18
N LYS A 64 23.73 24.36 1.31
CA LYS A 64 24.12 25.77 1.19
C LYS A 64 23.51 26.60 2.32
N GLU A 65 24.04 27.81 2.50
CA GLU A 65 23.46 28.81 3.39
C GLU A 65 22.01 29.10 3.00
N GLY A 66 21.12 29.23 4.00
CA GLY A 66 19.69 29.43 3.79
C GLY A 66 18.86 28.15 3.67
N LEU A 67 19.47 26.97 3.55
CA LEU A 67 18.74 25.69 3.61
C LEU A 67 18.44 25.30 5.06
N VAL A 68 17.26 24.75 5.30
CA VAL A 68 16.90 24.09 6.55
C VAL A 68 17.23 22.62 6.41
N ILE A 69 18.09 22.13 7.32
CA ILE A 69 18.55 20.75 7.32
C ILE A 69 18.32 20.10 8.68
N MET A 70 18.34 18.77 8.68
CA MET A 70 18.36 17.94 9.88
C MET A 70 19.49 16.92 9.76
N ILE A 71 20.35 16.86 10.76
CA ILE A 71 21.46 15.90 10.85
C ILE A 71 21.18 14.97 12.02
N ASP A 72 21.12 13.67 11.75
CA ASP A 72 21.09 12.64 12.79
C ASP A 72 22.48 12.51 13.43
N LYS A 73 22.59 12.75 14.74
CA LYS A 73 23.89 12.68 15.44
C LYS A 73 24.42 11.26 15.57
N GLU A 74 23.53 10.26 15.58
CA GLU A 74 23.90 8.86 15.75
C GLU A 74 24.22 8.22 14.39
N GLY A 75 23.34 8.43 13.41
CA GLY A 75 23.48 7.86 12.07
C GLY A 75 24.35 8.67 11.10
N GLY A 76 24.56 9.96 11.38
CA GLY A 76 25.26 10.89 10.48
C GLY A 76 24.48 11.27 9.22
N HIS A 77 23.23 10.80 9.07
CA HIS A 77 22.42 11.04 7.89
C HIS A 77 21.93 12.49 7.82
N VAL A 78 22.02 13.10 6.64
CA VAL A 78 21.71 14.52 6.43
C VAL A 78 20.42 14.66 5.62
N SER A 79 19.35 15.18 6.19
CA SER A 79 18.11 15.45 5.45
C SER A 79 17.99 16.94 5.12
N VAL A 80 17.76 17.27 3.85
CA VAL A 80 17.44 18.65 3.42
C VAL A 80 15.93 18.82 3.48
N LEU A 81 15.45 19.65 4.40
CA LEU A 81 14.01 19.84 4.64
C LEU A 81 13.42 20.88 3.70
N GLY A 82 14.19 21.91 3.34
CA GLY A 82 13.76 22.94 2.40
C GLY A 82 14.62 24.19 2.42
N VAL A 83 14.15 25.24 1.75
CA VAL A 83 14.74 26.58 1.79
C VAL A 83 14.03 27.41 2.86
N SER A 84 14.77 28.12 3.70
CA SER A 84 14.20 29.03 4.71
C SER A 84 13.38 30.15 4.05
N LYS A 85 12.23 30.51 4.64
CA LYS A 85 11.45 31.70 4.23
C LYS A 85 12.24 33.01 4.29
N GLU A 86 13.27 33.09 5.13
CA GLU A 86 14.14 34.26 5.24
C GLU A 86 15.26 34.29 4.20
N ALA A 87 15.49 33.20 3.47
CA ALA A 87 16.56 33.14 2.48
C ALA A 87 16.16 33.88 1.20
N THR A 88 17.01 34.80 0.76
CA THR A 88 16.79 35.70 -0.38
C THR A 88 17.04 35.04 -1.74
N GLU A 89 17.50 33.78 -1.79
CA GLU A 89 17.83 33.12 -3.06
C GLU A 89 16.58 32.68 -3.84
N ALA A 90 16.65 32.94 -5.15
CA ALA A 90 15.54 32.90 -6.09
C ALA A 90 14.81 31.55 -6.14
N GLN A 91 13.48 31.62 -6.09
CA GLN A 91 12.60 30.51 -6.41
C GLN A 91 12.86 30.09 -7.87
N TYR A 92 13.42 28.91 -8.10
CA TYR A 92 13.60 28.36 -9.44
C TYR A 92 12.24 28.08 -10.09
N ASP A 93 12.11 28.35 -11.40
CA ASP A 93 10.88 28.14 -12.17
C ASP A 93 10.51 26.64 -12.33
N ILE A 94 11.48 25.73 -12.21
CA ILE A 94 11.30 24.27 -12.30
C ILE A 94 12.19 23.58 -11.25
N GLY A 95 11.66 22.61 -10.50
CA GLY A 95 12.41 21.87 -9.46
C GLY A 95 12.47 22.55 -8.09
N ARG A 96 11.34 23.12 -7.65
CA ARG A 96 11.25 23.94 -6.44
C ARG A 96 11.51 23.10 -5.17
N ILE A 97 12.62 23.38 -4.49
CA ILE A 97 12.83 22.94 -3.11
C ILE A 97 11.75 23.61 -2.25
N PRO A 98 10.99 22.87 -1.43
CA PRO A 98 9.90 23.44 -0.64
C PRO A 98 10.42 24.54 0.28
N THR A 99 9.66 25.63 0.38
CA THR A 99 9.96 26.70 1.34
C THR A 99 9.44 26.27 2.71
N VAL A 100 10.30 26.27 3.71
CA VAL A 100 10.01 25.81 5.07
C VAL A 100 10.29 26.91 6.09
N ASP A 101 9.57 26.86 7.21
CA ASP A 101 9.79 27.76 8.33
C ASP A 101 11.11 27.44 9.04
N ILE A 102 11.71 28.47 9.66
CA ILE A 102 12.86 28.25 10.53
C ILE A 102 12.39 27.48 11.78
N PRO A 103 13.06 26.38 12.13
CA PRO A 103 12.71 25.59 13.31
C PRO A 103 12.74 26.42 14.60
N GLU A 104 11.84 26.10 15.53
CA GLU A 104 11.81 26.65 16.89
C GLU A 104 12.53 25.71 17.87
N GLY A 105 12.95 26.27 19.01
CA GLY A 105 13.66 25.57 20.07
C GLY A 105 15.18 25.52 19.86
N PRO A 106 15.91 24.72 20.66
CA PRO A 106 17.35 24.57 20.52
C PRO A 106 17.73 23.90 19.20
N VAL A 107 18.95 24.16 18.73
CA VAL A 107 19.50 23.54 17.50
C VAL A 107 19.63 22.04 17.68
N GLU A 108 20.11 21.63 18.85
CA GLU A 108 20.18 20.23 19.25
C GLU A 108 18.93 19.85 20.05
N LYS A 109 18.19 18.88 19.54
CA LYS A 109 16.98 18.38 20.20
C LYS A 109 16.76 16.90 19.92
N GLN A 110 16.00 16.28 20.81
CA GLN A 110 15.54 14.92 20.63
C GLN A 110 14.27 14.91 19.77
N ARG A 111 14.25 14.09 18.71
CA ARG A 111 13.09 13.93 17.83
C ARG A 111 12.68 12.46 17.81
N GLU A 112 11.39 12.21 18.00
CA GLU A 112 10.81 10.89 17.82
C GLU A 112 10.60 10.62 16.32
N PHE A 113 11.18 9.53 15.84
CA PHE A 113 10.94 8.99 14.51
C PHE A 113 10.00 7.80 14.63
N ILE A 114 8.95 7.80 13.80
CA ILE A 114 7.99 6.72 13.73
C ILE A 114 8.17 6.03 12.38
N TYR A 115 8.54 4.75 12.43
CA TYR A 115 8.68 3.91 11.25
C TYR A 115 7.52 2.91 11.20
N MET A 116 6.74 2.98 10.12
CA MET A 116 5.71 2.00 9.80
C MET A 116 6.31 0.98 8.85
N THR A 117 6.24 -0.29 9.22
CA THR A 117 6.72 -1.41 8.41
C THR A 117 5.88 -2.64 8.73
N THR A 118 5.85 -3.59 7.80
CA THR A 118 5.20 -4.89 7.98
C THR A 118 6.22 -5.97 8.37
N LEU A 119 5.74 -7.09 8.92
CA LEU A 119 6.62 -8.23 9.23
C LEU A 119 7.25 -8.82 7.95
N ASP A 120 6.50 -8.86 6.84
CA ASP A 120 6.99 -9.32 5.52
C ASP A 120 8.17 -8.47 5.02
N GLU A 121 8.10 -7.14 5.17
CA GLU A 121 9.19 -6.24 4.80
C GLU A 121 10.44 -6.47 5.66
N LEU A 122 10.26 -6.68 6.97
CA LEU A 122 11.39 -7.00 7.85
C LEU A 122 12.01 -8.36 7.48
N ASP A 123 11.19 -9.38 7.26
CA ASP A 123 11.63 -10.70 6.82
C ASP A 123 12.46 -10.61 5.54
N GLU A 124 11.99 -9.87 4.54
CA GLU A 124 12.75 -9.63 3.31
C GLU A 124 14.08 -8.91 3.58
N MET A 125 14.07 -7.87 4.41
CA MET A 125 15.27 -7.10 4.72
C MET A 125 16.33 -7.97 5.39
N PHE A 126 15.94 -8.82 6.34
CA PHE A 126 16.85 -9.74 7.02
C PHE A 126 17.31 -10.85 6.07
N HIS A 127 16.43 -11.40 5.23
CA HIS A 127 16.80 -12.41 4.24
C HIS A 127 17.81 -11.88 3.22
N LYS A 128 17.61 -10.67 2.67
CA LYS A 128 18.55 -10.02 1.73
C LYS A 128 19.92 -9.76 2.37
N ARG A 129 19.95 -9.43 3.66
CA ARG A 129 21.20 -9.25 4.43
C ARG A 129 21.91 -10.58 4.72
N ALA A 130 21.17 -11.63 5.00
CA ALA A 130 21.72 -12.97 5.25
C ALA A 130 22.20 -13.68 3.96
N GLY A 131 21.52 -13.43 2.84
CA GLY A 131 21.76 -14.08 1.55
C GLY A 131 23.00 -13.60 0.78
N GLY A 132 23.87 -12.76 1.38
CA GLY A 132 25.10 -12.31 0.74
C GLY A 132 24.84 -11.61 -0.60
N GLY A 133 23.78 -10.79 -0.69
CA GLY A 133 23.45 -10.00 -1.87
C GLY A 133 24.58 -9.06 -2.22
N SER A 134 25.49 -9.54 -3.07
CA SER A 134 26.66 -8.82 -3.54
C SER A 134 26.23 -7.52 -4.24
N PHE A 135 27.05 -6.48 -4.12
CA PHE A 135 26.93 -5.19 -4.81
C PHE A 135 26.65 -5.34 -6.33
N PHE A 136 26.99 -6.51 -6.91
CA PHE A 136 26.71 -6.93 -8.28
C PHE A 136 25.21 -7.10 -8.62
N SER A 137 24.35 -7.58 -7.70
CA SER A 137 22.92 -7.81 -8.01
C SER A 137 22.16 -6.49 -8.19
N LEU A 138 22.57 -5.47 -7.43
CA LEU A 138 22.01 -4.11 -7.49
C LEU A 138 22.38 -3.37 -8.78
N LEU A 139 23.55 -3.66 -9.37
CA LEU A 139 24.08 -2.96 -10.55
C LEU A 139 23.48 -3.45 -11.88
N PHE A 140 22.99 -4.70 -11.93
CA PHE A 140 22.54 -5.35 -13.16
C PHE A 140 21.02 -5.55 -13.28
N GLY A 141 20.22 -5.00 -12.36
CA GLY A 141 18.76 -5.02 -12.47
C GLY A 141 18.19 -6.44 -12.64
N GLY A 142 18.90 -7.44 -12.09
CA GLY A 142 18.41 -8.81 -12.07
C GLY A 142 17.14 -8.82 -11.24
N ARG A 143 16.03 -9.23 -11.85
CA ARG A 143 14.83 -9.66 -11.13
C ARG A 143 15.27 -10.80 -10.22
N GLU A 144 15.64 -10.50 -8.98
CA GLU A 144 15.68 -11.53 -7.94
C GLU A 144 14.23 -11.93 -7.74
N GLU A 145 13.86 -13.10 -8.28
CA GLU A 145 12.63 -13.78 -7.90
C GLU A 145 12.60 -13.81 -6.37
N ARG A 146 11.49 -13.34 -5.76
CA ARG A 146 11.28 -13.40 -4.31
C ARG A 146 11.58 -14.84 -3.86
N LYS A 147 12.74 -15.06 -3.25
CA LYS A 147 13.11 -16.35 -2.70
C LYS A 147 12.23 -16.64 -1.50
N GLU A 148 11.90 -17.91 -1.31
CA GLU A 148 11.24 -18.36 -0.11
C GLU A 148 12.10 -18.01 1.11
N ILE A 149 11.48 -17.34 2.08
CA ILE A 149 12.18 -16.88 3.29
C ILE A 149 12.25 -18.04 4.28
N ASP A 150 13.46 -18.41 4.67
CA ASP A 150 13.70 -19.50 5.60
C ASP A 150 12.98 -19.28 6.94
N PRO A 151 12.40 -20.34 7.54
CA PRO A 151 11.76 -20.25 8.86
C PRO A 151 12.68 -19.68 9.94
N GLU A 152 13.98 -19.92 9.88
CA GLU A 152 14.95 -19.35 10.82
C GLU A 152 15.00 -17.82 10.75
N THR A 153 14.89 -17.24 9.54
CA THR A 153 14.88 -15.78 9.37
C THR A 153 13.62 -15.20 9.99
N ARG A 154 12.46 -15.84 9.74
CA ARG A 154 11.18 -15.44 10.34
C ARG A 154 11.23 -15.48 11.87
N MET A 155 11.74 -16.56 12.44
CA MET A 155 11.90 -16.68 13.90
C MET A 155 12.81 -15.60 14.50
N ARG A 156 13.87 -15.19 13.79
CA ARG A 156 14.75 -14.10 14.22
C ARG A 156 14.03 -12.75 14.19
N VAL A 157 13.24 -12.49 13.15
CA VAL A 157 12.43 -11.27 13.03
C VAL A 157 11.33 -11.24 14.09
N ASP A 158 10.62 -12.35 14.29
CA ASP A 158 9.60 -12.48 15.34
C ASP A 158 10.18 -12.17 16.72
N LYS A 159 11.38 -12.72 17.02
CA LYS A 159 12.08 -12.43 18.28
C LYS A 159 12.47 -10.94 18.38
N LEU A 160 13.04 -10.36 17.32
CA LEU A 160 13.40 -8.94 17.30
C LEU A 160 12.19 -8.03 17.56
N VAL A 161 11.06 -8.33 16.91
CA VAL A 161 9.83 -7.57 17.08
C VAL A 161 9.29 -7.73 18.49
N LYS A 162 9.30 -8.96 19.03
CA LYS A 162 8.88 -9.23 20.40
C LYS A 162 9.73 -8.46 21.42
N ASP A 163 11.06 -8.55 21.31
CA ASP A 163 11.99 -7.84 22.20
C ASP A 163 11.77 -6.31 22.11
N ALA A 164 11.58 -5.77 20.90
CA ALA A 164 11.31 -4.34 20.70
C ALA A 164 9.96 -3.88 21.30
N VAL A 165 8.94 -4.74 21.29
CA VAL A 165 7.64 -4.47 21.92
C VAL A 165 7.76 -4.51 23.44
N GLU A 166 8.45 -5.51 24.00
CA GLU A 166 8.70 -5.63 25.44
C GLU A 166 9.53 -4.44 25.99
N GLU A 167 10.47 -3.94 25.19
CA GLU A 167 11.25 -2.73 25.50
C GLU A 167 10.47 -1.41 25.30
N GLY A 168 9.24 -1.46 24.78
CA GLY A 168 8.42 -0.27 24.50
C GLY A 168 8.91 0.59 23.32
N LYS A 169 9.82 0.06 22.49
CA LYS A 169 10.34 0.71 21.27
C LYS A 169 9.48 0.43 20.05
N ALA A 170 8.59 -0.55 20.10
CA ALA A 170 7.68 -0.87 19.01
C ALA A 170 6.27 -1.17 19.51
N GLU A 171 5.28 -0.95 18.65
CA GLU A 171 3.91 -1.42 18.80
C GLU A 171 3.50 -2.24 17.58
N ILE A 172 2.82 -3.36 17.82
CA ILE A 172 2.24 -4.19 16.77
C ILE A 172 0.81 -3.70 16.52
N ILE A 173 0.51 -3.42 15.26
CA ILE A 173 -0.83 -3.01 14.83
C ILE A 173 -1.41 -4.21 14.08
N PRO A 174 -2.41 -4.90 14.62
CA PRO A 174 -3.00 -6.06 13.94
C PRO A 174 -3.70 -5.61 12.66
N GLY A 175 -3.37 -6.30 11.56
CA GLY A 175 -3.99 -6.08 10.26
C GLY A 175 -5.24 -6.94 10.06
N VAL A 176 -5.81 -6.83 8.86
CA VAL A 176 -6.89 -7.69 8.38
C VAL A 176 -6.42 -8.37 7.10
N LEU A 177 -6.50 -9.70 7.05
CA LEU A 177 -6.30 -10.48 5.84
C LEU A 177 -7.67 -10.88 5.30
N PHE A 178 -8.04 -10.35 4.13
CA PHE A 178 -9.26 -10.73 3.44
C PHE A 178 -8.96 -11.75 2.33
N ILE A 179 -9.61 -12.91 2.39
CA ILE A 179 -9.52 -13.95 1.38
C ILE A 179 -10.89 -14.14 0.74
N ASP A 180 -11.02 -13.68 -0.50
CA ASP A 180 -12.22 -13.93 -1.31
C ASP A 180 -12.17 -15.32 -1.94
N GLU A 181 -13.33 -15.88 -2.23
CA GLU A 181 -13.50 -17.21 -2.85
C GLU A 181 -12.69 -18.33 -2.16
N ILE A 182 -12.75 -18.39 -0.83
CA ILE A 182 -11.94 -19.32 0.00
C ILE A 182 -12.03 -20.79 -0.43
N HIS A 183 -13.17 -21.20 -1.01
CA HIS A 183 -13.42 -22.54 -1.57
C HIS A 183 -12.50 -22.92 -2.74
N MET A 184 -11.71 -21.98 -3.25
CA MET A 184 -10.68 -22.20 -4.28
C MET A 184 -9.35 -22.67 -3.71
N LEU A 185 -9.16 -22.63 -2.39
CA LEU A 185 -8.00 -23.20 -1.73
C LEU A 185 -8.08 -24.74 -1.67
N ASP A 186 -6.91 -25.37 -1.62
CA ASP A 186 -6.77 -26.80 -1.42
C ASP A 186 -6.54 -27.18 0.04
N ILE A 187 -6.58 -28.48 0.31
CA ILE A 187 -6.41 -29.03 1.66
C ILE A 187 -5.06 -28.65 2.30
N GLU A 188 -4.00 -28.51 1.51
CA GLU A 188 -2.66 -28.11 1.98
C GLU A 188 -2.65 -26.65 2.44
N SER A 189 -3.27 -25.77 1.65
CA SER A 189 -3.46 -24.36 1.99
C SER A 189 -4.31 -24.19 3.25
N PHE A 190 -5.38 -24.97 3.41
CA PHE A 190 -6.18 -24.96 4.63
C PHE A 190 -5.41 -25.46 5.85
N SER A 191 -4.60 -26.51 5.68
CA SER A 191 -3.73 -27.02 6.75
C SER A 191 -2.70 -25.97 7.18
N PHE A 192 -2.11 -25.25 6.22
CA PHE A 192 -1.22 -24.13 6.49
C PHE A 192 -1.94 -23.00 7.23
N LEU A 193 -3.12 -22.59 6.75
CA LEU A 193 -3.92 -21.53 7.38
C LEU A 193 -4.29 -21.90 8.82
N ASN A 194 -4.69 -23.14 9.07
CA ASN A 194 -5.07 -23.61 10.41
C ASN A 194 -3.90 -23.44 11.40
N ARG A 195 -2.69 -23.82 10.98
CA ARG A 195 -1.46 -23.61 11.77
C ARG A 195 -1.10 -22.13 11.91
N ALA A 196 -1.24 -21.34 10.83
CA ALA A 196 -0.89 -19.92 10.83
C ALA A 196 -1.81 -19.10 11.76
N LEU A 197 -3.10 -19.46 11.82
CA LEU A 197 -4.10 -18.84 12.69
C LEU A 197 -3.86 -19.10 14.18
N GLU A 198 -2.99 -20.07 14.54
CA GLU A 198 -2.58 -20.33 15.92
C GLU A 198 -1.43 -19.44 16.38
N SER A 199 -0.80 -18.69 15.46
CA SER A 199 0.27 -17.76 15.81
C SER A 199 -0.26 -16.55 16.60
N GLU A 200 0.48 -16.11 17.62
CA GLU A 200 0.15 -14.91 18.41
C GLU A 200 0.10 -13.63 17.56
N LEU A 201 0.87 -13.60 16.47
CA LEU A 201 0.97 -12.45 15.56
C LEU A 201 -0.01 -12.54 14.38
N ALA A 202 -0.92 -13.52 14.37
CA ALA A 202 -1.88 -13.70 13.30
C ALA A 202 -2.83 -12.49 13.19
N PRO A 203 -3.05 -11.93 11.99
CA PRO A 203 -4.03 -10.87 11.79
C PRO A 203 -5.45 -11.43 11.91
N ILE A 204 -6.44 -10.53 11.94
CA ILE A 204 -7.85 -10.93 11.78
C ILE A 204 -8.03 -11.44 10.35
N VAL A 205 -8.47 -12.69 10.19
CA VAL A 205 -8.71 -13.28 8.87
C VAL A 205 -10.21 -13.26 8.57
N ILE A 206 -10.58 -12.58 7.49
CA ILE A 206 -11.94 -12.53 6.97
C ILE A 206 -11.98 -13.37 5.69
N MET A 207 -12.86 -14.37 5.68
CA MET A 207 -13.02 -15.28 4.55
C MET A 207 -14.40 -15.10 3.92
N ALA A 208 -14.46 -15.07 2.60
CA ALA A 208 -15.72 -15.04 1.86
C ALA A 208 -15.88 -16.31 1.01
N SER A 209 -17.08 -16.88 1.04
CA SER A 209 -17.46 -18.00 0.17
C SER A 209 -18.85 -17.75 -0.38
N ASN A 210 -19.01 -17.98 -1.68
CA ASN A 210 -20.29 -17.96 -2.39
C ASN A 210 -20.83 -19.39 -2.66
N ARG A 211 -20.20 -20.43 -2.09
CA ARG A 211 -20.61 -21.83 -2.27
C ARG A 211 -21.28 -22.38 -1.02
N GLY A 212 -22.37 -23.14 -1.23
CA GLY A 212 -23.07 -23.91 -0.21
C GLY A 212 -22.30 -25.17 0.16
N PHE A 213 -22.52 -26.29 -0.54
CA PHE A 213 -21.68 -27.48 -0.43
C PHE A 213 -20.73 -27.56 -1.63
N ALA A 214 -19.45 -27.77 -1.36
CA ALA A 214 -18.44 -27.91 -2.42
C ALA A 214 -17.39 -28.95 -2.03
N LYS A 215 -16.76 -29.54 -3.05
CA LYS A 215 -15.62 -30.45 -2.89
C LYS A 215 -14.40 -29.66 -2.44
N ILE A 216 -13.75 -30.09 -1.37
CA ILE A 216 -12.47 -29.51 -0.93
C ILE A 216 -11.41 -29.89 -1.95
N ARG A 217 -10.76 -28.90 -2.57
CA ARG A 217 -9.78 -29.17 -3.63
C ARG A 217 -8.62 -30.01 -3.10
N GLY A 218 -8.21 -31.00 -3.89
CA GLY A 218 -7.20 -31.99 -3.49
C GLY A 218 -7.75 -33.21 -2.73
N THR A 219 -9.05 -33.28 -2.44
CA THR A 219 -9.68 -34.43 -1.74
C THR A 219 -10.98 -34.84 -2.41
N ASP A 220 -11.55 -35.99 -2.06
CA ASP A 220 -12.90 -36.42 -2.47
C ASP A 220 -14.02 -36.00 -1.51
N ILE A 221 -13.71 -35.15 -0.53
CA ILE A 221 -14.64 -34.75 0.53
C ILE A 221 -15.46 -33.55 0.08
N VAL A 222 -16.79 -33.65 0.23
CA VAL A 222 -17.74 -32.53 0.05
C VAL A 222 -18.08 -31.97 1.42
N SER A 223 -17.94 -30.65 1.58
CA SER A 223 -18.11 -29.96 2.86
C SER A 223 -18.81 -28.61 2.65
N PRO A 224 -19.49 -28.05 3.68
CA PRO A 224 -19.96 -26.67 3.63
C PRO A 224 -18.84 -25.70 3.25
N HIS A 225 -19.16 -24.74 2.40
CA HIS A 225 -18.28 -23.71 1.88
C HIS A 225 -17.00 -24.22 1.18
N GLY A 226 -16.89 -25.53 0.89
CA GLY A 226 -15.67 -26.14 0.36
C GLY A 226 -14.49 -26.12 1.32
N MET A 227 -14.75 -26.08 2.63
CA MET A 227 -13.73 -25.95 3.68
C MET A 227 -13.70 -27.19 4.59
N PRO A 228 -12.55 -27.52 5.19
CA PRO A 228 -12.48 -28.55 6.22
C PRO A 228 -13.36 -28.22 7.44
N LEU A 229 -14.03 -29.23 7.99
CA LEU A 229 -14.97 -29.06 9.12
C LEU A 229 -14.25 -28.56 10.39
N ASP A 230 -13.02 -28.98 10.61
CA ASP A 230 -12.18 -28.56 11.74
C ASP A 230 -11.87 -27.06 11.70
N LEU A 231 -11.68 -26.49 10.51
CA LEU A 231 -11.50 -25.05 10.36
C LEU A 231 -12.84 -24.34 10.56
N LEU A 232 -13.93 -24.83 9.95
CA LEU A 232 -15.27 -24.24 10.08
C LEU A 232 -15.75 -24.12 11.52
N ASP A 233 -15.49 -25.14 12.36
CA ASP A 233 -15.86 -25.13 13.78
C ASP A 233 -15.16 -24.01 14.58
N ARG A 234 -14.06 -23.47 14.07
CA ARG A 234 -13.31 -22.35 14.68
C ARG A 234 -13.77 -20.98 14.19
N LEU A 235 -14.65 -20.89 13.20
CA LEU A 235 -15.04 -19.62 12.55
C LEU A 235 -16.35 -19.06 13.09
N LEU A 236 -16.42 -17.73 13.12
CA LEU A 236 -17.68 -17.02 13.25
C LEU A 236 -18.27 -16.80 11.86
N ILE A 237 -19.36 -17.51 11.56
CA ILE A 237 -20.04 -17.43 10.27
C ILE A 237 -21.07 -16.30 10.34
N ILE A 238 -20.93 -15.31 9.45
CA ILE A 238 -21.90 -14.23 9.27
C ILE A 238 -22.70 -14.53 7.99
N PRO A 239 -23.97 -14.95 8.10
CA PRO A 239 -24.81 -15.16 6.91
C PRO A 239 -25.19 -13.81 6.29
N THR A 240 -25.27 -13.76 4.97
CA THR A 240 -25.83 -12.64 4.21
C THR A 240 -27.13 -13.05 3.56
N GLU A 241 -28.08 -12.13 3.48
CA GLU A 241 -29.38 -12.35 2.86
C GLU A 241 -29.46 -11.63 1.50
N PRO A 242 -30.25 -12.15 0.54
CA PRO A 242 -30.53 -11.43 -0.70
C PRO A 242 -31.21 -10.08 -0.44
N TYR A 243 -30.83 -9.07 -1.21
CA TYR A 243 -31.45 -7.74 -1.15
C TYR A 243 -32.91 -7.78 -1.61
N LYS A 244 -33.74 -6.95 -0.98
CA LYS A 244 -35.12 -6.66 -1.40
C LYS A 244 -35.13 -5.70 -2.59
N PRO A 245 -36.19 -5.67 -3.42
CA PRO A 245 -36.28 -4.74 -4.55
C PRO A 245 -36.07 -3.26 -4.18
N GLU A 246 -36.54 -2.84 -3.00
CA GLU A 246 -36.38 -1.47 -2.52
C GLU A 246 -34.91 -1.14 -2.22
N GLU A 247 -34.17 -2.11 -1.66
CA GLU A 247 -32.73 -2.00 -1.37
C GLU A 247 -31.92 -2.00 -2.68
N ILE A 248 -32.30 -2.83 -3.66
CA ILE A 248 -31.71 -2.84 -5.01
C ILE A 248 -31.87 -1.46 -5.67
N LYS A 249 -33.07 -0.87 -5.61
CA LYS A 249 -33.33 0.48 -6.17
C LYS A 249 -32.42 1.52 -5.53
N GLU A 250 -32.22 1.47 -4.22
CA GLU A 250 -31.35 2.40 -3.51
C GLU A 250 -29.86 2.19 -3.86
N ILE A 251 -29.40 0.94 -3.95
CA ILE A 251 -28.04 0.63 -4.40
C ILE A 251 -27.79 1.19 -5.80
N LEU A 252 -28.74 1.01 -6.72
CA LEU A 252 -28.64 1.53 -8.09
C LEU A 252 -28.59 3.07 -8.11
N LYS A 253 -29.36 3.76 -7.27
CA LYS A 253 -29.28 5.23 -7.12
C LYS A 253 -27.92 5.69 -6.62
N ILE A 254 -27.36 5.02 -5.61
CA ILE A 254 -26.03 5.33 -5.07
C ILE A 254 -24.97 5.13 -6.17
N ARG A 255 -25.05 4.03 -6.92
CA ARG A 255 -24.15 3.76 -8.05
C ARG A 255 -24.27 4.79 -9.16
N ALA A 256 -25.48 5.18 -9.52
CA ALA A 256 -25.73 6.20 -10.54
C ALA A 256 -25.14 7.56 -10.13
N ARG A 257 -25.26 7.94 -8.84
CA ARG A 257 -24.65 9.14 -8.30
C ARG A 257 -23.11 9.08 -8.35
N GLU A 258 -22.52 7.96 -7.95
CA GLU A 258 -21.06 7.78 -7.95
C GLU A 258 -20.47 7.87 -9.36
N GLU A 259 -21.18 7.31 -10.35
CA GLU A 259 -20.77 7.33 -11.76
C GLU A 259 -21.21 8.61 -12.51
N ASN A 260 -21.90 9.54 -11.82
CA ASN A 260 -22.47 10.76 -12.39
C ASN A 260 -23.36 10.48 -13.62
N ILE A 261 -24.23 9.48 -13.50
CA ILE A 261 -25.19 9.04 -14.50
C ILE A 261 -26.59 9.47 -14.03
N GLU A 262 -27.31 10.24 -14.84
CA GLU A 262 -28.72 10.53 -14.57
C GLU A 262 -29.63 9.47 -15.20
N ILE A 263 -30.59 8.97 -14.44
CA ILE A 263 -31.51 7.89 -14.83
C ILE A 263 -32.94 8.37 -14.59
N GLU A 264 -33.83 8.16 -15.57
CA GLU A 264 -35.26 8.41 -15.40
C GLU A 264 -35.90 7.41 -14.42
N ASP A 265 -37.00 7.79 -13.77
CA ASP A 265 -37.63 6.93 -12.75
C ASP A 265 -38.10 5.59 -13.32
N ASP A 266 -38.72 5.59 -14.50
CA ASP A 266 -39.18 4.37 -15.18
C ASP A 266 -38.00 3.46 -15.60
N ALA A 267 -36.89 4.07 -16.01
CA ALA A 267 -35.66 3.38 -16.36
C ALA A 267 -35.01 2.73 -15.12
N LEU A 268 -35.04 3.43 -13.99
CA LEU A 268 -34.57 2.92 -12.71
C LEU A 268 -35.46 1.76 -12.20
N GLU A 269 -36.76 1.82 -12.41
CA GLU A 269 -37.69 0.71 -12.09
C GLU A 269 -37.40 -0.52 -12.93
N LEU A 270 -37.13 -0.35 -14.23
CA LEU A 270 -36.69 -1.45 -15.09
C LEU A 270 -35.38 -2.07 -14.59
N LEU A 271 -34.36 -1.27 -14.28
CA LEU A 271 -33.09 -1.77 -13.74
C LEU A 271 -33.28 -2.49 -12.41
N THR A 272 -34.17 -1.99 -11.55
CA THR A 272 -34.49 -2.62 -10.26
C THR A 272 -35.10 -4.01 -10.47
N ARG A 273 -36.06 -4.13 -11.41
CA ARG A 273 -36.66 -5.41 -11.79
C ARG A 273 -35.61 -6.38 -12.34
N LEU A 274 -34.73 -5.91 -13.24
CA LEU A 274 -33.62 -6.73 -13.76
C LEU A 274 -32.65 -7.17 -12.66
N GLY A 275 -32.40 -6.30 -11.68
CA GLY A 275 -31.56 -6.60 -10.52
C GLY A 275 -32.13 -7.71 -9.63
N ALA A 276 -33.46 -7.73 -9.48
CA ALA A 276 -34.17 -8.73 -8.69
C ALA A 276 -34.40 -10.05 -9.44
N GLU A 277 -34.70 -9.99 -10.74
CA GLU A 277 -34.98 -11.18 -11.57
C GLU A 277 -33.72 -11.90 -12.05
N ILE A 278 -32.64 -11.16 -12.33
CA ILE A 278 -31.40 -11.70 -12.93
C ILE A 278 -30.25 -11.61 -11.93
N SER A 279 -29.72 -10.40 -11.71
CA SER A 279 -28.75 -10.12 -10.66
C SER A 279 -28.48 -8.62 -10.55
N LEU A 280 -28.19 -8.15 -9.33
CA LEU A 280 -27.76 -6.77 -9.07
C LEU A 280 -26.50 -6.41 -9.89
N ARG A 281 -25.55 -7.35 -10.04
CA ARG A 281 -24.34 -7.13 -10.83
C ARG A 281 -24.66 -6.84 -12.29
N TYR A 282 -25.55 -7.61 -12.89
CA TYR A 282 -25.97 -7.41 -14.27
C TYR A 282 -26.67 -6.06 -14.46
N ALA A 283 -27.60 -5.70 -13.55
CA ALA A 283 -28.27 -4.41 -13.58
C ALA A 283 -27.29 -3.22 -13.50
N ILE A 284 -26.30 -3.28 -12.60
CA ILE A 284 -25.26 -2.25 -12.50
C ILE A 284 -24.44 -2.18 -13.80
N GLN A 285 -24.02 -3.32 -14.35
CA GLN A 285 -23.22 -3.36 -15.58
C GLN A 285 -23.96 -2.83 -16.80
N LEU A 286 -25.30 -2.90 -16.84
CA LEU A 286 -26.11 -2.32 -17.91
C LEU A 286 -26.18 -0.80 -17.88
N MET A 287 -25.90 -0.14 -16.75
CA MET A 287 -25.96 1.32 -16.63
C MET A 287 -24.96 2.01 -17.56
N ALA A 288 -23.72 1.52 -17.64
CA ALA A 288 -22.68 2.09 -18.48
C ALA A 288 -23.01 2.05 -20.00
N PRO A 289 -23.37 0.91 -20.62
CA PRO A 289 -23.76 0.88 -22.04
C PRO A 289 -25.05 1.64 -22.32
N ALA A 290 -26.01 1.64 -21.38
CA ALA A 290 -27.22 2.47 -21.51
C ALA A 290 -26.89 3.97 -21.47
N TRP A 291 -25.92 4.38 -20.64
CA TRP A 291 -25.45 5.76 -20.58
C TRP A 291 -24.76 6.21 -21.86
N GLU A 292 -23.85 5.40 -22.40
CA GLU A 292 -23.19 5.71 -23.67
C GLU A 292 -24.19 5.81 -24.81
N ARG A 293 -25.21 4.96 -24.82
CA ARG A 293 -26.31 5.05 -25.78
C ARG A 293 -27.10 6.35 -25.61
N ALA A 294 -27.44 6.76 -24.39
CA ALA A 294 -28.12 8.02 -24.13
C ALA A 294 -27.31 9.21 -24.70
N LYS A 295 -25.99 9.23 -24.47
CA LYS A 295 -25.08 10.25 -25.03
C LYS A 295 -25.04 10.26 -26.55
N ILE A 296 -24.99 9.10 -27.20
CA ILE A 296 -25.02 9.00 -28.67
C ILE A 296 -26.31 9.60 -29.25
N HIS A 297 -27.39 9.59 -28.48
CA HIS A 297 -28.66 10.19 -28.82
C HIS A 297 -28.85 11.61 -28.23
N ASP A 298 -27.77 12.28 -27.84
CA ASP A 298 -27.76 13.63 -27.27
C ASP A 298 -28.67 13.82 -26.04
N ARG A 299 -28.90 12.75 -25.27
CA ARG A 299 -29.71 12.76 -24.05
C ARG A 299 -28.82 12.82 -22.81
N SER A 300 -29.25 13.60 -21.83
CA SER A 300 -28.58 13.75 -20.54
C SER A 300 -29.05 12.75 -19.49
N LYS A 301 -30.06 11.93 -19.79
CA LYS A 301 -30.63 10.90 -18.90
C LYS A 301 -30.85 9.59 -19.63
N ILE A 302 -30.63 8.48 -18.93
CA ILE A 302 -30.99 7.13 -19.38
C ILE A 302 -32.50 6.95 -19.32
N ASN A 303 -33.10 6.52 -20.42
CA ASN A 303 -34.51 6.10 -20.47
C ASN A 303 -34.66 4.56 -20.55
N VAL A 304 -35.90 4.08 -20.59
CA VAL A 304 -36.23 2.65 -20.70
C VAL A 304 -35.65 2.02 -21.98
N GLU A 305 -35.75 2.72 -23.12
CA GLU A 305 -35.27 2.21 -24.42
C GLU A 305 -33.76 1.96 -24.43
N ASP A 306 -32.99 2.77 -23.71
CA ASP A 306 -31.53 2.59 -23.61
C ASP A 306 -31.17 1.29 -22.90
N ILE A 307 -31.87 0.99 -21.81
CA ILE A 307 -31.68 -0.23 -21.03
C ILE A 307 -32.13 -1.45 -21.82
N GLU A 308 -33.28 -1.39 -22.49
CA GLU A 308 -33.75 -2.50 -23.34
C GLU A 308 -32.80 -2.77 -24.50
N SER A 309 -32.27 -1.71 -25.11
CA SER A 309 -31.28 -1.81 -26.19
C SER A 309 -29.94 -2.38 -25.70
N ALA A 310 -29.52 -2.02 -24.49
CA ALA A 310 -28.34 -2.60 -23.84
C ALA A 310 -28.57 -4.08 -23.52
N ARG A 311 -29.72 -4.43 -22.92
CA ARG A 311 -30.12 -5.81 -22.62
C ARG A 311 -30.15 -6.70 -23.86
N GLY A 312 -30.63 -6.17 -24.99
CA GLY A 312 -30.66 -6.91 -26.26
C GLY A 312 -29.27 -7.22 -26.85
N ARG A 313 -28.21 -6.57 -26.37
CA ARG A 313 -26.82 -6.77 -26.84
C ARG A 313 -25.94 -7.50 -25.83
N PHE A 314 -26.19 -7.29 -24.54
CA PHE A 314 -25.40 -7.85 -23.45
C PHE A 314 -26.21 -8.91 -22.73
N ALA A 315 -26.00 -10.16 -23.09
CA ALA A 315 -26.66 -11.29 -22.45
C ALA A 315 -26.23 -11.44 -20.98
N SER A 316 -27.17 -11.81 -20.12
CA SER A 316 -26.88 -12.30 -18.77
C SER A 316 -26.16 -13.66 -18.80
N ILE A 317 -25.61 -14.08 -17.66
CA ILE A 317 -24.95 -15.40 -17.54
C ILE A 317 -25.95 -16.52 -17.89
N GLU A 318 -27.18 -16.44 -17.41
CA GLU A 318 -28.20 -17.46 -17.67
C GLU A 318 -28.59 -17.54 -19.14
N GLU A 319 -28.79 -16.39 -19.80
CA GLU A 319 -29.05 -16.32 -21.24
C GLU A 319 -27.87 -16.85 -22.04
N SER A 320 -26.64 -16.53 -21.64
CA SER A 320 -25.43 -17.06 -22.27
C SER A 320 -25.32 -18.57 -22.12
N VAL A 321 -25.58 -19.13 -20.93
CA VAL A 321 -25.56 -20.58 -20.69
C VAL A 321 -26.65 -21.27 -21.52
N LYS A 322 -27.85 -20.70 -21.60
CA LYS A 322 -28.93 -21.21 -22.45
C LYS A 322 -28.52 -21.23 -23.92
N HIS A 323 -27.95 -20.13 -24.40
CA HIS A 323 -27.43 -20.04 -25.77
C HIS A 323 -26.36 -21.09 -26.05
N LEU A 324 -25.41 -21.29 -25.14
CA LEU A 324 -24.37 -22.32 -25.27
C LEU A 324 -24.96 -23.73 -25.35
N ARG A 325 -26.00 -24.04 -24.56
CA ARG A 325 -26.70 -25.34 -24.63
C ARG A 325 -27.44 -25.55 -25.94
N GLU A 326 -28.09 -24.51 -26.46
CA GLU A 326 -28.82 -24.59 -27.74
C GLU A 326 -27.90 -24.88 -28.93
N TRP A 327 -26.65 -24.42 -28.86
CA TRP A 327 -25.65 -24.59 -29.93
C TRP A 327 -24.51 -25.52 -29.56
N GLU A 328 -24.68 -26.36 -28.54
CA GLU A 328 -23.64 -27.24 -27.97
C GLU A 328 -22.93 -28.07 -29.04
N GLU A 329 -23.68 -28.59 -30.03
CA GLU A 329 -23.15 -29.41 -31.12
C GLU A 329 -22.18 -28.66 -32.06
N LYS A 330 -22.23 -27.33 -32.09
CA LYS A 330 -21.34 -26.49 -32.91
C LYS A 330 -20.11 -26.01 -32.16
N PHE A 331 -20.09 -26.12 -30.83
CA PHE A 331 -18.94 -25.72 -30.04
C PHE A 331 -17.91 -26.85 -29.97
N MET A 332 -16.63 -26.48 -30.05
CA MET A 332 -15.53 -27.42 -29.79
C MET A 332 -15.52 -27.75 -28.29
N LYS A 333 -15.29 -29.03 -27.99
CA LYS A 333 -15.24 -29.54 -26.60
C LYS A 333 -13.88 -29.32 -25.96
#